data_AF-A0A1Y6B982-F1
#
_entry.id   AF-A0A1Y6B982-F1
#
_cell.length_a   1.000
_cell.length_b   1.000
_cell.length_c   1.000
_cell.angle_alpha   90.00
_cell.angle_beta   90.00
_cell.angle_gamma   90.00
#
_symmetry.space_group_name_H-M   'P 1'
#
loop_
_entity.id
_entity.type
_entity.pdbx_description
1 polymer ?
#
loop_
_entity_poly.entity_id
_entity_poly.type
_entity_poly.pdbx_seq_one_letter_code
_entity_poly.pdbx_strand_id
1 'polypeptide(L)'
;MIRYALGVLATTVSLGAVADEAQFKTADDLFALREGSVENTQAARQKYLEIADSGVKGADLVRAIVGAARTLIYEGEALTGMTSDDDVQTRRALFKDCFDNVTQKINPANLGYASPAYYYFTASCMGYYAQVSGTLENLANVKRLNDTLNAGYETQGGNSYEGGGLNRVKAAVTSNPKAKPIPGGLYNPEAALVLINDAIASEAYPGNYEGTLFCENYRRKVDVLVELERPADAKATADQAVEEFEFLLELEEVPAVLVAETKHCVAKIQEKAATL
;
A
#
# COMPACT_ATOMS: atom_id res chain seq x y z
N MET A 1 43.66 -9.48 52.44
CA MET A 1 43.40 -8.22 51.72
C MET A 1 43.00 -8.56 50.30
N ILE A 2 41.69 -8.56 50.00
CA ILE A 2 41.15 -8.85 48.67
C ILE A 2 40.63 -7.52 48.12
N ARG A 3 41.27 -7.02 47.05
CA ARG A 3 40.85 -5.82 46.33
C ARG A 3 39.80 -6.25 45.29
N TYR A 4 38.54 -5.88 45.49
CA TYR A 4 37.53 -5.96 44.45
C TYR A 4 37.66 -4.75 43.53
N ALA A 5 38.03 -5.00 42.28
CA ALA A 5 37.97 -4.01 41.22
C ALA A 5 36.51 -3.83 40.81
N LEU A 6 35.93 -2.66 41.14
CA LEU A 6 34.61 -2.26 40.69
C LEU A 6 34.70 -1.88 39.20
N GLY A 7 34.39 -2.83 38.33
CA GLY A 7 34.27 -2.57 36.90
C GLY A 7 32.99 -1.80 36.61
N VAL A 8 33.10 -0.50 36.37
CA VAL A 8 32.00 0.33 35.87
C VAL A 8 31.79 -0.04 34.40
N LEU A 9 30.78 -0.86 34.11
CA LEU A 9 30.27 -1.01 32.74
C LEU A 9 29.58 0.31 32.37
N ALA A 10 30.25 1.11 31.54
CA ALA A 10 29.61 2.22 30.85
C ALA A 10 28.73 1.66 29.73
N THR A 11 27.45 1.46 30.01
CA THR A 11 26.43 1.28 28.96
C THR A 11 26.26 2.60 28.23
N THR A 12 26.95 2.76 27.11
CA THR A 12 26.65 3.80 26.12
C THR A 12 25.28 3.52 25.52
N VAL A 13 24.26 4.22 26.03
CA VAL A 13 22.95 4.29 25.38
C VAL A 13 23.16 5.06 24.08
N SER A 14 23.30 4.35 22.97
CA SER A 14 23.34 4.96 21.65
C SER A 14 21.97 5.57 21.38
N LEU A 15 21.84 6.89 21.58
CA LEU A 15 20.68 7.65 21.13
C LEU A 15 20.64 7.51 19.60
N GLY A 16 19.69 6.73 19.09
CA GLY A 16 19.48 6.61 17.65
C GLY A 16 19.13 7.97 17.06
N ALA A 17 19.54 8.22 15.81
CA ALA A 17 19.10 9.40 15.09
C ALA A 17 17.58 9.35 14.92
N VAL A 18 16.90 10.38 15.43
CA VAL A 18 15.48 10.66 15.18
C VAL A 18 15.44 11.62 13.99
N ALA A 19 14.56 11.39 13.02
CA ALA A 19 14.39 12.37 11.94
C ALA A 19 13.79 13.66 12.47
N ASP A 20 14.22 14.79 11.90
CA ASP A 20 13.56 16.07 12.17
C ASP A 20 12.20 16.07 11.46
N GLU A 21 11.12 16.38 12.18
CA GLU A 21 9.77 16.49 11.61
C GLU A 21 9.74 17.46 10.42
N ALA A 22 10.64 18.46 10.39
CA ALA A 22 10.79 19.35 9.24
C ALA A 22 11.20 18.61 7.95
N GLN A 23 11.99 17.55 8.05
CA GLN A 23 12.39 16.73 6.90
C GLN A 23 11.19 15.95 6.35
N PHE A 24 10.42 15.32 7.24
CA PHE A 24 9.19 14.63 6.83
C PHE A 24 8.18 15.60 6.24
N LYS A 25 7.98 16.77 6.87
CA LYS A 25 7.08 17.79 6.35
C LYS A 25 7.43 18.20 4.91
N THR A 26 8.72 18.33 4.59
CA THR A 26 9.16 18.65 3.23
C THR A 26 8.78 17.55 2.24
N ALA A 27 8.96 16.28 2.60
CA ALA A 27 8.57 15.15 1.75
C ALA A 27 7.04 15.06 1.59
N ASP A 28 6.30 15.24 2.70
CA ASP A 28 4.84 15.20 2.76
C ASP A 28 4.22 16.35 1.95
N ASP A 29 4.75 17.57 2.04
CA ASP A 29 4.30 18.75 1.27
C ASP A 29 4.48 18.52 -0.24
N LEU A 30 5.61 17.94 -0.66
CA LEU A 30 5.85 17.56 -2.06
C LEU A 30 4.85 16.49 -2.51
N PHE A 31 4.64 15.46 -1.69
CA PHE A 31 3.73 14.38 -2.04
C PHE A 31 2.25 14.81 -2.03
N ALA A 32 1.87 15.80 -1.23
CA ALA A 32 0.54 16.39 -1.27
C ALA A 32 0.22 17.04 -2.64
N LEU A 33 1.24 17.52 -3.35
CA LEU A 33 1.14 18.13 -4.69
C LEU A 33 1.35 17.13 -5.84
N ARG A 34 1.12 15.84 -5.60
CA ARG A 34 1.28 14.78 -6.60
C ARG A 34 0.21 14.77 -7.69
N GLU A 35 -0.98 15.30 -7.40
CA GLU A 35 -2.07 15.43 -8.37
C GLU A 35 -1.60 16.37 -9.50
N GLY A 36 -1.30 15.80 -10.67
CA GLY A 36 -0.81 16.54 -11.83
C GLY A 36 0.71 16.74 -11.94
N SER A 37 1.53 16.17 -11.03
CA SER A 37 3.00 16.29 -11.11
C SER A 37 3.74 15.01 -10.71
N VAL A 38 4.24 14.29 -11.72
CA VAL A 38 5.19 13.18 -11.53
C VAL A 38 6.49 13.67 -10.90
N GLU A 39 6.94 14.88 -11.26
CA GLU A 39 8.17 15.49 -10.71
C GLU A 39 8.08 15.68 -9.19
N ASN A 40 6.94 16.17 -8.68
CA ASN A 40 6.72 16.29 -7.23
C ASN A 40 6.72 14.92 -6.55
N THR A 41 6.15 13.90 -7.19
CA THR A 41 6.14 12.52 -6.69
C THR A 41 7.57 11.96 -6.59
N GLN A 42 8.39 12.17 -7.61
CA GLN A 42 9.79 11.75 -7.64
C GLN A 42 10.64 12.52 -6.61
N ALA A 43 10.43 13.83 -6.47
CA ALA A 43 11.11 14.65 -5.47
C ALA A 43 10.74 14.21 -4.04
N ALA A 44 9.47 13.93 -3.77
CA ALA A 44 9.02 13.39 -2.49
C ALA A 44 9.68 12.03 -2.20
N ARG A 45 9.72 11.12 -3.20
CA ARG A 45 10.41 9.83 -3.08
C ARG A 45 11.85 10.02 -2.63
N GLN A 46 12.57 10.91 -3.32
CA GLN A 46 13.97 11.19 -3.02
C GLN A 46 14.14 11.69 -1.58
N LYS A 47 13.25 12.56 -1.09
CA LYS A 47 13.27 13.03 0.31
C LYS A 47 13.00 11.93 1.32
N TYR A 48 12.02 11.06 1.08
CA TYR A 48 11.80 9.90 1.95
C TYR A 48 13.00 8.96 1.99
N LEU A 49 13.65 8.70 0.84
CA LEU A 49 14.83 7.85 0.79
C LEU A 49 16.05 8.50 1.48
N GLU A 50 16.24 9.81 1.34
CA GLU A 50 17.26 10.57 2.09
C GLU A 50 17.06 10.44 3.60
N ILE A 51 15.82 10.53 4.09
CA ILE A 51 15.49 10.33 5.50
C ILE A 51 15.84 8.90 5.91
N ALA A 52 15.42 7.89 5.15
CA ALA A 52 15.71 6.49 5.45
C ALA A 52 17.22 6.19 5.49
N ASP A 53 17.99 6.82 4.60
CA ASP A 53 19.43 6.63 4.48
C ASP A 53 20.25 7.44 5.50
N SER A 54 19.61 8.38 6.22
CA SER A 54 20.24 9.14 7.31
C SER A 54 20.48 8.34 8.60
N GLY A 55 20.02 7.09 8.65
CA GLY A 55 20.24 6.17 9.78
C GLY A 55 19.10 6.11 10.79
N VAL A 56 17.94 6.69 10.49
CA VAL A 56 16.72 6.56 11.30
C VAL A 56 16.32 5.09 11.52
N LYS A 57 15.61 4.83 12.62
CA LYS A 57 15.20 3.48 13.05
C LYS A 57 13.73 3.46 13.46
N GLY A 58 13.18 2.26 13.64
CA GLY A 58 11.84 2.08 14.20
C GLY A 58 10.76 2.74 13.36
N ALA A 59 9.90 3.53 14.01
CA ALA A 59 8.74 4.17 13.38
C ALA A 59 9.12 5.17 12.27
N ASP A 60 10.19 5.95 12.44
CA ASP A 60 10.63 6.92 11.44
C ASP A 60 11.10 6.22 10.15
N LEU A 61 11.86 5.13 10.29
CA LEU A 61 12.25 4.33 9.14
C LEU A 61 11.02 3.75 8.43
N VAL A 62 10.04 3.26 9.19
CA VAL A 62 8.78 2.77 8.61
C VAL A 62 8.03 3.90 7.88
N ARG A 63 7.86 5.09 8.47
CA ARG A 63 7.21 6.25 7.83
C ARG A 63 7.91 6.62 6.52
N ALA A 64 9.24 6.71 6.53
CA ALA A 64 10.02 7.05 5.35
C ALA A 64 9.83 6.01 4.23
N ILE A 65 9.94 4.71 4.55
CA ILE A 65 9.79 3.66 3.53
C ILE A 65 8.35 3.52 3.03
N VAL A 66 7.35 3.75 3.89
CA VAL A 66 5.94 3.82 3.50
C VAL A 66 5.72 4.99 2.52
N GLY A 67 6.23 6.18 2.82
CA GLY A 67 6.16 7.33 1.91
C GLY A 67 6.80 7.05 0.55
N ALA A 68 8.02 6.49 0.55
CA ALA A 68 8.70 6.08 -0.67
C ALA A 68 7.91 5.03 -1.47
N ALA A 69 7.34 4.00 -0.82
CA ALA A 69 6.54 2.99 -1.48
C ALA A 69 5.25 3.57 -2.10
N ARG A 70 4.54 4.46 -1.38
CA ARG A 70 3.37 5.18 -1.90
C ARG A 70 3.71 6.00 -3.15
N THR A 71 4.85 6.68 -3.17
CA THR A 71 5.27 7.46 -4.35
C THR A 71 5.50 6.59 -5.58
N LEU A 72 6.09 5.40 -5.43
CA LEU A 72 6.29 4.44 -6.53
C LEU A 72 4.97 3.90 -7.06
N ILE A 73 4.03 3.58 -6.15
CA ILE A 73 2.68 3.13 -6.53
C ILE A 73 1.98 4.23 -7.32
N TYR A 74 1.95 5.45 -6.78
CA TYR A 74 1.27 6.58 -7.42
C TYR A 74 1.86 6.94 -8.79
N GLU A 75 3.19 7.02 -8.91
CA GLU A 75 3.86 7.27 -10.20
C GLU A 75 3.50 6.18 -11.22
N GLY A 76 3.53 4.92 -10.81
CA GLY A 76 3.14 3.81 -11.68
C GLY A 76 1.66 3.83 -12.07
N GLU A 77 0.77 4.34 -11.21
CA GLU A 77 -0.65 4.51 -11.53
C GLU A 77 -0.92 5.71 -12.44
N ALA A 78 -0.22 6.83 -12.24
CA ALA A 78 -0.33 8.02 -13.08
C ALA A 78 0.02 7.72 -14.56
N LEU A 79 0.94 6.78 -14.78
CA LEU A 79 1.31 6.28 -16.10
C LEU A 79 0.31 5.27 -16.71
N THR A 80 -0.76 4.87 -16.01
CA THR A 80 -1.70 3.82 -16.49
C THR A 80 -2.48 4.24 -17.73
N GLY A 81 -2.67 5.55 -17.95
CA GLY A 81 -3.29 6.09 -19.16
C GLY A 81 -2.36 6.14 -20.38
N MET A 82 -1.08 5.82 -20.19
CA MET A 82 -0.06 5.83 -21.24
C MET A 82 0.29 4.36 -21.55
N THR A 83 -0.15 3.89 -22.72
CA THR A 83 -0.10 2.46 -23.09
C THR A 83 1.07 2.11 -24.00
N SER A 84 2.10 2.96 -24.09
CA SER A 84 3.28 2.59 -24.88
C SER A 84 4.06 1.47 -24.18
N ASP A 85 4.83 0.71 -24.96
CA ASP A 85 5.69 -0.35 -24.39
C ASP A 85 6.68 0.25 -23.37
N ASP A 86 7.17 1.47 -23.62
CA ASP A 86 8.07 2.19 -22.72
C ASP A 86 7.40 2.52 -21.38
N ASP A 87 6.12 2.92 -21.39
CA ASP A 87 5.36 3.18 -20.17
C ASP A 87 5.15 1.89 -19.36
N VAL A 88 4.83 0.79 -20.03
CA VAL A 88 4.68 -0.53 -19.39
C VAL A 88 5.99 -0.97 -18.74
N GLN A 89 7.14 -0.79 -19.42
CA GLN A 89 8.45 -1.10 -18.85
C GLN A 89 8.81 -0.19 -17.67
N THR A 90 8.50 1.10 -17.76
CA THR A 90 8.74 2.06 -16.68
C THR A 90 7.93 1.70 -15.44
N ARG A 91 6.63 1.44 -15.60
CA ARG A 91 5.75 1.00 -14.51
C ARG A 91 6.25 -0.30 -13.87
N ARG A 92 6.64 -1.27 -14.71
CA ARG A 92 7.21 -2.54 -14.24
C ARG A 92 8.46 -2.32 -13.39
N ALA A 93 9.37 -1.44 -13.83
CA ALA A 93 10.59 -1.12 -13.10
C ALA A 93 10.29 -0.44 -11.74
N LEU A 94 9.37 0.52 -11.69
CA LEU A 94 8.94 1.21 -10.47
C LEU A 94 8.37 0.22 -9.44
N PHE A 95 7.44 -0.64 -9.86
CA PHE A 95 6.82 -1.61 -8.95
C PHE A 95 7.82 -2.68 -8.50
N LYS A 96 8.73 -3.10 -9.37
CA LYS A 96 9.82 -4.02 -9.02
C LYS A 96 10.76 -3.43 -7.99
N ASP A 97 11.20 -2.18 -8.20
CA ASP A 97 12.04 -1.46 -7.24
C ASP A 97 11.36 -1.33 -5.87
N CYS A 98 10.05 -1.08 -5.85
CA CYS A 98 9.28 -1.03 -4.62
C CYS A 98 9.38 -2.32 -3.79
N PHE A 99 9.11 -3.49 -4.38
CA PHE A 99 9.09 -4.74 -3.62
C PHE A 99 10.47 -5.41 -3.45
N ASP A 100 11.44 -5.16 -4.32
CA ASP A 100 12.78 -5.74 -4.24
C ASP A 100 13.79 -4.89 -3.48
N ASN A 101 13.61 -3.57 -3.44
CA ASN A 101 14.59 -2.68 -2.83
C ASN A 101 13.96 -1.84 -1.71
N VAL A 102 12.97 -0.99 -2.02
CA VAL A 102 12.45 0.00 -1.07
C VAL A 102 11.85 -0.65 0.17
N THR A 103 10.86 -1.53 -0.02
CA THR A 103 10.21 -2.21 1.12
C THR A 103 11.15 -3.16 1.87
N GLN A 104 12.20 -3.68 1.23
CA GLN A 104 13.17 -4.55 1.91
C GLN A 104 13.94 -3.81 3.02
N LYS A 105 14.04 -2.48 2.98
CA LYS A 105 14.62 -1.69 4.08
C LYS A 105 13.84 -1.84 5.40
N ILE A 106 12.55 -2.19 5.34
CA ILE A 106 11.69 -2.47 6.51
C ILE A 106 11.32 -3.96 6.62
N ASN A 107 12.04 -4.86 5.96
CA ASN A 107 11.88 -6.30 6.15
C ASN A 107 12.05 -6.66 7.64
N PRO A 108 11.27 -7.61 8.20
CA PRO A 108 11.42 -8.06 9.58
C PRO A 108 12.86 -8.39 10.01
N ALA A 109 13.69 -8.94 9.12
CA ALA A 109 15.10 -9.22 9.40
C ALA A 109 15.93 -7.94 9.64
N ASN A 110 15.56 -6.83 9.00
CA ASN A 110 16.23 -5.54 9.13
C ASN A 110 15.66 -4.69 10.28
N LEU A 111 14.36 -4.82 10.56
CA LEU A 111 13.69 -4.09 11.64
C LEU A 111 13.83 -4.76 13.02
N GLY A 112 14.03 -6.07 13.06
CA GLY A 112 13.99 -6.87 14.29
C GLY A 112 12.58 -7.17 14.80
N TYR A 113 11.53 -6.80 14.07
CA TYR A 113 10.14 -7.14 14.36
C TYR A 113 9.31 -7.20 13.07
N ALA A 114 8.18 -7.90 13.12
CA ALA A 114 7.25 -8.00 11.99
C ALA A 114 6.37 -6.74 11.91
N SER A 115 6.59 -5.91 10.88
CA SER A 115 5.78 -4.71 10.63
C SER A 115 4.66 -5.03 9.62
N PRO A 116 3.37 -4.76 9.92
CA PRO A 116 2.31 -4.96 8.93
C PRO A 116 2.50 -4.08 7.68
N ALA A 117 3.17 -2.93 7.82
CA ALA A 117 3.51 -2.05 6.70
C ALA A 117 4.41 -2.74 5.66
N TYR A 118 5.38 -3.54 6.09
CA TYR A 118 6.24 -4.30 5.17
C TYR A 118 5.40 -5.21 4.28
N TYR A 119 4.59 -6.09 4.89
CA TYR A 119 3.81 -7.06 4.15
C TYR A 119 2.77 -6.39 3.24
N TYR A 120 2.10 -5.35 3.74
CA TYR A 120 1.13 -4.60 2.94
C TYR A 120 1.77 -3.96 1.70
N PHE A 121 2.85 -3.18 1.87
CA PHE A 121 3.45 -2.47 0.74
C PHE A 121 4.20 -3.43 -0.21
N THR A 122 4.88 -4.45 0.31
CA THR A 122 5.48 -5.49 -0.54
C THR A 122 4.42 -6.20 -1.37
N ALA A 123 3.32 -6.67 -0.76
CA ALA A 123 2.25 -7.35 -1.49
C ALA A 123 1.54 -6.41 -2.49
N SER A 124 1.31 -5.15 -2.11
CA SER A 124 0.71 -4.13 -3.01
C SER A 124 1.59 -3.92 -4.24
N CYS A 125 2.88 -3.69 -4.06
CA CYS A 125 3.81 -3.47 -5.16
C CYS A 125 3.97 -4.70 -6.07
N MET A 126 3.95 -5.91 -5.50
CA MET A 126 3.88 -7.15 -6.29
C MET A 126 2.57 -7.27 -7.08
N GLY A 127 1.43 -6.87 -6.48
CA GLY A 127 0.14 -6.83 -7.13
C GLY A 127 0.12 -5.88 -8.33
N TYR A 128 0.66 -4.67 -8.16
CA TYR A 128 0.80 -3.69 -9.25
C TYR A 128 1.77 -4.16 -10.34
N TYR A 129 2.92 -4.72 -9.96
CA TYR A 129 3.86 -5.35 -10.90
C TYR A 129 3.15 -6.40 -11.76
N ALA A 130 2.33 -7.27 -11.15
CA ALA A 130 1.63 -8.33 -11.86
C ALA A 130 0.61 -7.83 -12.90
N GLN A 131 0.05 -6.62 -12.72
CA GLN A 131 -0.88 -6.02 -13.68
C GLN A 131 -0.19 -5.66 -15.02
N VAL A 132 1.10 -5.35 -14.97
CA VAL A 132 1.92 -4.89 -16.12
C VAL A 132 2.94 -5.94 -16.58
N SER A 133 2.88 -7.15 -16.01
CA SER A 133 3.79 -8.26 -16.31
C SER A 133 3.12 -9.41 -17.04
N GLY A 134 3.94 -10.21 -17.72
CA GLY A 134 3.48 -11.40 -18.43
C GLY A 134 3.22 -12.59 -17.50
N THR A 135 2.55 -13.62 -18.02
CA THR A 135 2.18 -14.82 -17.24
C THR A 135 3.38 -15.51 -16.59
N LEU A 136 4.51 -15.65 -17.30
CA LEU A 136 5.71 -16.32 -16.77
C LEU A 136 6.34 -15.56 -15.59
N GLU A 137 6.42 -14.23 -15.68
CA GLU A 137 6.91 -13.39 -14.59
C GLU A 137 5.98 -13.47 -13.37
N ASN A 138 4.68 -13.48 -13.61
CA ASN A 138 3.68 -13.62 -12.55
C ASN A 138 3.76 -15.00 -11.87
N LEU A 139 3.95 -16.08 -12.64
CA LEU A 139 4.16 -17.42 -12.11
C LEU A 139 5.41 -17.49 -11.23
N ALA A 140 6.51 -16.84 -11.64
CA ALA A 140 7.74 -16.81 -10.85
C ALA A 140 7.57 -16.09 -9.50
N ASN A 141 6.66 -15.12 -9.40
CA ASN A 141 6.45 -14.31 -8.20
C ASN A 141 5.28 -14.77 -7.32
N VAL A 142 4.39 -15.64 -7.81
CA VAL A 142 3.18 -16.02 -7.08
C VAL A 142 3.45 -16.67 -5.73
N LYS A 143 4.48 -17.52 -5.64
CA LYS A 143 4.87 -18.12 -4.35
C LYS A 143 5.23 -17.03 -3.35
N ARG A 144 6.10 -16.09 -3.75
CA ARG A 144 6.54 -14.99 -2.89
C ARG A 144 5.38 -14.09 -2.48
N LEU A 145 4.43 -13.81 -3.39
CA LEU A 145 3.24 -13.03 -3.07
C LEU A 145 2.39 -13.74 -2.01
N ASN A 146 2.12 -15.03 -2.18
CA ASN A 146 1.37 -15.81 -1.19
C ASN A 146 2.09 -15.91 0.16
N ASP A 147 3.41 -16.15 0.16
CA ASP A 147 4.21 -16.18 1.38
C ASP A 147 4.15 -14.82 2.10
N THR A 148 4.23 -13.71 1.35
CA THR A 148 4.14 -12.34 1.90
C THR A 148 2.77 -12.09 2.51
N LEU A 149 1.69 -12.47 1.83
CA LEU A 149 0.32 -12.29 2.33
C LEU A 149 0.08 -13.14 3.59
N ASN A 150 0.48 -14.41 3.58
CA ASN A 150 0.30 -15.32 4.71
C ASN A 150 1.08 -14.84 5.94
N ALA A 151 2.36 -14.48 5.79
CA ALA A 151 3.17 -13.93 6.88
C ALA A 151 2.62 -12.58 7.38
N GLY A 152 2.05 -11.77 6.48
CA GLY A 152 1.36 -10.53 6.82
C GLY A 152 0.15 -10.77 7.71
N TYR A 153 -0.68 -11.77 7.39
CA TYR A 153 -1.85 -12.14 8.20
C TYR A 153 -1.50 -12.68 9.58
N GLU A 154 -0.33 -13.30 9.74
CA GLU A 154 0.19 -13.76 11.03
C GLU A 154 0.77 -12.62 11.89
N THR A 155 0.96 -11.43 11.32
CA THR A 155 1.51 -10.27 12.01
C THR A 155 0.44 -9.48 12.76
N GLN A 156 0.78 -8.92 13.92
CA GLN A 156 -0.11 -8.02 14.65
C GLN A 156 -0.56 -6.85 13.75
N GLY A 157 -1.86 -6.67 13.61
CA GLY A 157 -2.43 -5.66 12.72
C GLY A 157 -2.46 -6.03 11.24
N GLY A 158 -2.08 -7.26 10.84
CA GLY A 158 -2.11 -7.69 9.45
C GLY A 158 -3.48 -7.52 8.78
N ASN A 159 -4.55 -7.82 9.51
CA ASN A 159 -5.92 -7.70 9.03
C ASN A 159 -6.50 -6.28 9.10
N SER A 160 -5.81 -5.32 9.75
CA SER A 160 -6.39 -4.00 10.05
C SER A 160 -5.54 -2.79 9.67
N TYR A 161 -4.26 -2.99 9.37
CA TYR A 161 -3.39 -1.93 8.85
C TYR A 161 -3.92 -1.40 7.52
N GLU A 162 -3.98 -0.07 7.35
CA GLU A 162 -4.52 0.61 6.16
C GLU A 162 -5.97 0.21 5.85
N GLY A 163 -6.78 0.09 6.92
CA GLY A 163 -8.19 -0.28 6.83
C GLY A 163 -8.39 -1.63 6.17
N GLY A 164 -7.63 -2.64 6.62
CA GLY A 164 -7.61 -3.97 6.00
C GLY A 164 -6.87 -4.03 4.67
N GLY A 165 -5.77 -3.29 4.53
CA GLY A 165 -5.00 -3.19 3.30
C GLY A 165 -4.53 -4.54 2.72
N LEU A 166 -4.12 -5.50 3.56
CA LEU A 166 -3.77 -6.85 3.08
C LEU A 166 -4.97 -7.60 2.50
N ASN A 167 -6.15 -7.48 3.13
CA ASN A 167 -7.40 -8.03 2.60
C ASN A 167 -7.76 -7.40 1.26
N ARG A 168 -7.60 -6.08 1.12
CA ARG A 168 -7.80 -5.37 -0.16
C ARG A 168 -6.87 -5.90 -1.26
N VAL A 169 -5.59 -6.11 -0.98
CA VAL A 169 -4.62 -6.67 -1.93
C VAL A 169 -4.97 -8.13 -2.27
N LYS A 170 -5.27 -8.96 -1.26
CA LYS A 170 -5.64 -10.36 -1.50
C LYS A 170 -6.93 -10.45 -2.33
N ALA A 171 -7.93 -9.62 -2.05
CA ALA A 171 -9.15 -9.53 -2.85
C ALA A 171 -8.84 -9.20 -4.31
N ALA A 172 -7.98 -8.20 -4.56
CA ALA A 172 -7.55 -7.81 -5.90
C ALA A 172 -6.90 -8.95 -6.69
N VAL A 173 -6.04 -9.73 -6.04
CA VAL A 173 -5.39 -10.90 -6.64
C VAL A 173 -6.43 -11.99 -6.89
N THR A 174 -7.32 -12.21 -5.94
CA THR A 174 -8.24 -13.35 -5.92
C THR A 174 -9.42 -13.17 -6.89
N SER A 175 -9.82 -11.93 -7.20
CA SER A 175 -10.84 -11.65 -8.21
C SER A 175 -10.27 -11.41 -9.61
N ASN A 176 -8.96 -11.46 -9.83
CA ASN A 176 -8.38 -11.11 -11.13
C ASN A 176 -8.57 -12.23 -12.16
N PRO A 177 -9.28 -12.01 -13.29
CA PRO A 177 -9.43 -13.02 -14.36
C PRO A 177 -8.11 -13.60 -14.87
N LYS A 178 -7.05 -12.78 -14.90
CA LYS A 178 -5.71 -13.20 -15.35
C LYS A 178 -5.06 -14.20 -14.40
N ALA A 179 -5.58 -14.39 -13.19
CA ALA A 179 -5.15 -15.41 -12.24
C ALA A 179 -5.81 -16.78 -12.48
N LYS A 180 -6.89 -16.88 -13.29
CA LYS A 180 -7.54 -18.16 -13.66
C LYS A 180 -6.56 -19.25 -14.12
N PRO A 181 -5.57 -18.98 -15.01
CA PRO A 181 -4.65 -20.01 -15.47
C PRO A 181 -3.50 -20.31 -14.49
N ILE A 182 -3.40 -19.60 -13.36
CA ILE A 182 -2.30 -19.79 -12.42
C ILE A 182 -2.62 -20.96 -11.47
N PRO A 183 -1.76 -21.99 -11.37
CA PRO A 183 -1.95 -23.12 -10.46
C PRO A 183 -2.03 -22.69 -8.99
N GLY A 184 -2.84 -23.40 -8.20
CA GLY A 184 -2.99 -23.15 -6.75
C GLY A 184 -4.28 -22.45 -6.34
N GLY A 185 -5.25 -22.30 -7.26
CA GLY A 185 -6.59 -21.82 -6.93
C GLY A 185 -6.63 -20.35 -6.51
N LEU A 186 -5.76 -19.52 -7.09
CA LEU A 186 -5.70 -18.08 -6.77
C LEU A 186 -6.98 -17.34 -7.16
N TYR A 187 -7.66 -17.76 -8.23
CA TYR A 187 -8.89 -17.10 -8.68
C TYR A 187 -10.12 -17.67 -7.98
N ASN A 188 -10.77 -16.83 -7.17
CA ASN A 188 -12.03 -17.11 -6.49
C ASN A 188 -12.73 -15.77 -6.14
N PRO A 189 -13.51 -15.19 -7.07
CA PRO A 189 -14.11 -13.87 -6.86
C PRO A 189 -15.11 -13.83 -5.69
N GLU A 190 -15.73 -14.96 -5.32
CA GLU A 190 -16.58 -15.04 -4.11
C GLU A 190 -15.77 -14.89 -2.82
N ALA A 191 -14.62 -15.56 -2.74
CA ALA A 191 -13.70 -15.36 -1.61
C ALA A 191 -13.13 -13.94 -1.59
N ALA A 192 -12.91 -13.33 -2.77
CA ALA A 192 -12.50 -11.93 -2.85
C ALA A 192 -13.58 -10.97 -2.30
N LEU A 193 -14.87 -11.28 -2.49
CA LEU A 193 -15.96 -10.48 -1.95
C LEU A 193 -16.00 -10.53 -0.42
N VAL A 194 -15.73 -11.69 0.17
CA VAL A 194 -15.59 -11.82 1.63
C VAL A 194 -14.44 -10.95 2.14
N LEU A 195 -13.25 -11.10 1.54
CA LEU A 195 -12.06 -10.34 1.92
C LEU A 195 -12.28 -8.83 1.85
N ILE A 196 -12.94 -8.33 0.80
CA ILE A 196 -13.14 -6.89 0.67
C ILE A 196 -14.21 -6.35 1.62
N ASN A 197 -15.23 -7.14 1.96
CA ASN A 197 -16.17 -6.77 3.01
C ASN A 197 -15.47 -6.74 4.38
N ASP A 198 -14.58 -7.69 4.67
CA ASP A 198 -13.77 -7.69 5.89
C ASP A 198 -12.82 -6.49 5.94
N ALA A 199 -12.26 -6.06 4.81
CA ALA A 199 -11.45 -4.84 4.74
C ALA A 199 -12.27 -3.58 5.06
N ILE A 200 -13.47 -3.44 4.48
CA ILE A 200 -14.38 -2.32 4.78
C ILE A 200 -14.76 -2.30 6.26
N ALA A 201 -15.08 -3.46 6.83
CA ALA A 201 -15.46 -3.61 8.24
C ALA A 201 -14.28 -3.56 9.22
N SER A 202 -13.04 -3.40 8.73
CA SER A 202 -11.87 -3.40 9.59
C SER A 202 -11.84 -2.20 10.53
N GLU A 203 -11.68 -2.47 11.82
CA GLU A 203 -11.33 -1.44 12.79
C GLU A 203 -9.95 -0.84 12.50
N ALA A 204 -9.70 0.37 13.02
CA ALA A 204 -8.41 1.03 12.88
C ALA A 204 -7.29 0.31 13.65
N TYR A 205 -6.21 -0.05 12.97
CA TYR A 205 -4.95 -0.38 13.64
C TYR A 205 -4.36 0.87 14.33
N PRO A 206 -3.66 0.77 15.47
CA PRO A 206 -3.05 1.93 16.12
C PRO A 206 -2.21 2.79 15.16
N GLY A 207 -2.49 4.10 15.12
CA GLY A 207 -1.84 5.04 14.21
C GLY A 207 -2.30 4.94 12.76
N ASN A 208 -3.43 4.30 12.49
CA ASN A 208 -4.03 4.14 11.17
C ASN A 208 -5.54 4.45 11.22
N TYR A 209 -6.24 4.23 10.12
CA TYR A 209 -7.66 4.55 9.97
C TYR A 209 -8.50 3.28 9.79
N GLU A 210 -9.79 3.39 10.08
CA GLU A 210 -10.76 2.31 9.86
C GLU A 210 -11.02 2.08 8.36
N GLY A 211 -11.46 0.86 8.02
CA GLY A 211 -11.68 0.41 6.65
C GLY A 211 -12.67 1.24 5.83
N THR A 212 -13.67 1.80 6.50
CA THR A 212 -14.69 2.69 5.94
C THR A 212 -14.11 3.98 5.39
N LEU A 213 -12.97 4.45 5.89
CA LEU A 213 -12.31 5.69 5.42
C LEU A 213 -11.38 5.47 4.22
N PHE A 214 -11.28 4.25 3.69
CA PHE A 214 -10.47 3.96 2.51
C PHE A 214 -11.36 3.73 1.27
N CYS A 215 -11.49 4.75 0.42
CA CYS A 215 -12.24 4.66 -0.84
C CYS A 215 -11.81 3.46 -1.70
N GLU A 216 -10.52 3.13 -1.69
CA GLU A 216 -9.97 1.99 -2.42
C GLU A 216 -10.57 0.63 -2.01
N ASN A 217 -11.11 0.50 -0.79
CA ASN A 217 -11.86 -0.68 -0.39
C ASN A 217 -13.17 -0.82 -1.20
N TYR A 218 -13.90 0.28 -1.35
CA TYR A 218 -15.15 0.31 -2.11
C TYR A 218 -14.91 0.14 -3.61
N ARG A 219 -13.90 0.83 -4.17
CA ARG A 219 -13.48 0.64 -5.56
C ARG A 219 -13.17 -0.84 -5.85
N ARG A 220 -12.43 -1.50 -4.96
CA ARG A 220 -12.13 -2.92 -5.09
C ARG A 220 -13.38 -3.78 -5.01
N LYS A 221 -14.34 -3.45 -4.14
CA LYS A 221 -15.62 -4.16 -4.06
C LYS A 221 -16.42 -4.04 -5.36
N VAL A 222 -16.45 -2.85 -5.97
CA VAL A 222 -17.04 -2.66 -7.31
C VAL A 222 -16.38 -3.58 -8.33
N ASP A 223 -15.04 -3.64 -8.39
CA ASP A 223 -14.32 -4.53 -9.31
C ASP A 223 -14.66 -6.02 -9.09
N VAL A 224 -14.77 -6.45 -7.83
CA VAL A 224 -15.14 -7.83 -7.49
C VAL A 224 -16.57 -8.14 -7.92
N LEU A 225 -17.52 -7.23 -7.67
CA LEU A 225 -18.93 -7.42 -8.05
C LEU A 225 -19.12 -7.45 -9.57
N VAL A 226 -18.33 -6.68 -10.32
CA VAL A 226 -18.28 -6.77 -11.79
C VAL A 226 -17.80 -8.15 -12.23
N GLU A 227 -16.72 -8.68 -11.63
CA GLU A 227 -16.22 -10.02 -11.95
C GLU A 227 -17.23 -11.13 -11.61
N LEU A 228 -18.05 -10.94 -10.58
CA LEU A 228 -19.13 -11.83 -10.20
C LEU A 228 -20.38 -11.69 -11.08
N GLU A 229 -20.36 -10.84 -12.11
CA GLU A 229 -21.50 -10.56 -12.97
C GLU A 229 -22.71 -10.01 -12.18
N ARG A 230 -22.45 -9.18 -11.16
CA ARG A 230 -23.46 -8.52 -10.30
C ARG A 230 -23.51 -7.00 -10.54
N PRO A 231 -23.89 -6.54 -11.75
CA PRO A 231 -23.77 -5.12 -12.12
C PRO A 231 -24.65 -4.18 -11.29
N ALA A 232 -25.85 -4.62 -10.87
CA ALA A 232 -26.72 -3.81 -10.00
C ALA A 232 -26.07 -3.52 -8.64
N ASP A 233 -25.47 -4.53 -8.02
CA ASP A 233 -24.76 -4.39 -6.74
C ASP A 233 -23.48 -3.57 -6.91
N ALA A 234 -22.78 -3.75 -8.02
CA ALA A 234 -21.59 -2.96 -8.37
C ALA A 234 -21.94 -1.47 -8.52
N LYS A 235 -23.03 -1.15 -9.23
CA LYS A 235 -23.52 0.22 -9.40
C LYS A 235 -23.96 0.83 -8.08
N ALA A 236 -24.73 0.10 -7.26
CA ALA A 236 -25.14 0.58 -5.94
C ALA A 236 -23.94 0.87 -5.01
N THR A 237 -22.93 -0.01 -5.03
CA THR A 237 -21.69 0.20 -4.25
C THR A 237 -20.90 1.40 -4.77
N ALA A 238 -20.85 1.59 -6.09
CA ALA A 238 -20.17 2.73 -6.69
C ALA A 238 -20.84 4.06 -6.34
N ASP A 239 -22.18 4.12 -6.42
CA ASP A 239 -22.95 5.32 -6.09
C ASP A 239 -22.81 5.67 -4.60
N GLN A 240 -22.93 4.68 -3.71
CA GLN A 240 -22.71 4.87 -2.28
C GLN A 240 -21.30 5.44 -2.02
N ALA A 241 -20.27 4.85 -2.61
CA ALA A 241 -18.90 5.28 -2.36
C ALA A 241 -18.64 6.70 -2.86
N VAL A 242 -19.15 7.07 -4.04
CA VAL A 242 -19.00 8.44 -4.55
C VAL A 242 -19.70 9.43 -3.62
N GLU A 243 -20.96 9.19 -3.26
CA GLU A 243 -21.73 10.06 -2.37
C GLU A 243 -21.04 10.22 -1.01
N GLU A 244 -20.64 9.11 -0.38
CA GLU A 244 -20.03 9.11 0.95
C GLU A 244 -18.68 9.85 0.95
N PHE A 245 -17.79 9.57 -0.01
CA PHE A 245 -16.47 10.20 -0.02
C PHE A 245 -16.48 11.65 -0.51
N GLU A 246 -17.37 12.03 -1.42
CA GLU A 246 -17.55 13.45 -1.77
C GLU A 246 -18.05 14.25 -0.56
N PHE A 247 -19.00 13.69 0.21
CA PHE A 247 -19.48 14.31 1.44
C PHE A 247 -18.38 14.41 2.51
N LEU A 248 -17.61 13.34 2.76
CA LEU A 248 -16.49 13.38 3.70
C LEU A 248 -15.37 14.35 3.28
N LEU A 249 -15.13 14.50 1.97
CA LEU A 249 -14.19 15.49 1.45
C LEU A 249 -14.70 16.93 1.66
N GLU A 250 -16.00 17.19 1.47
CA GLU A 250 -16.62 18.49 1.73
C GLU A 250 -16.57 18.87 3.23
N LEU A 251 -16.77 17.89 4.11
CA LEU A 251 -16.69 18.09 5.56
C LEU A 251 -15.25 18.15 6.10
N GLU A 252 -14.23 17.96 5.25
CA GLU A 252 -12.83 17.82 5.66
C GLU A 252 -12.60 16.66 6.68
N GLU A 253 -13.45 15.63 6.63
CA GLU A 253 -13.38 14.46 7.52
C GLU A 253 -12.47 13.34 6.98
N VAL A 254 -12.10 13.40 5.70
CA VAL A 254 -11.05 12.52 5.15
C VAL A 254 -9.69 12.94 5.75
N PRO A 255 -8.95 12.03 6.39
CA PRO A 255 -7.64 12.35 6.93
C PRO A 255 -6.73 12.96 5.86
N ALA A 256 -6.02 14.04 6.20
CA ALA A 256 -5.22 14.82 5.24
C ALA A 256 -4.27 13.95 4.39
N VAL A 257 -3.69 12.91 5.00
CA VAL A 257 -2.78 11.97 4.34
C VAL A 257 -3.44 11.06 3.29
N LEU A 258 -4.77 10.95 3.30
CA LEU A 258 -5.58 10.13 2.38
C LEU A 258 -6.33 10.97 1.33
N VAL A 259 -6.36 12.30 1.44
CA VAL A 259 -7.23 13.17 0.62
C VAL A 259 -7.00 12.96 -0.88
N ALA A 260 -5.74 12.98 -1.33
CA ALA A 260 -5.47 12.85 -2.77
C ALA A 260 -5.61 11.40 -3.27
N GLU A 261 -5.37 10.36 -2.45
CA GLU A 261 -5.77 8.99 -2.84
C GLU A 261 -7.30 8.87 -2.95
N THR A 262 -8.04 9.52 -2.03
CA THR A 262 -9.50 9.50 -2.02
C THR A 262 -10.08 10.21 -3.24
N LYS A 263 -9.60 11.40 -3.58
CA LYS A 263 -10.00 12.13 -4.80
C LYS A 263 -9.73 11.31 -6.06
N HIS A 264 -8.53 10.72 -6.18
CA HIS A 264 -8.20 9.85 -7.30
C HIS A 264 -9.14 8.65 -7.38
N CYS A 265 -9.40 8.00 -6.24
CA CYS A 265 -10.30 6.85 -6.16
C CYS A 265 -11.74 7.21 -6.55
N VAL A 266 -12.30 8.32 -6.03
CA VAL A 266 -13.66 8.79 -6.38
C VAL A 266 -13.77 9.01 -7.89
N ALA A 267 -12.80 9.69 -8.50
CA ALA A 267 -12.78 9.87 -9.96
C ALA A 267 -12.78 8.52 -10.71
N LYS A 268 -12.03 7.53 -10.23
CA LYS A 268 -12.01 6.18 -10.82
C LYS A 268 -13.31 5.40 -10.64
N ILE A 269 -13.97 5.54 -9.50
CA ILE A 269 -15.29 4.94 -9.28
C ILE A 269 -16.33 5.59 -10.20
N GLN A 270 -16.31 6.92 -10.35
CA GLN A 270 -17.20 7.64 -11.26
C GLN A 270 -17.01 7.20 -12.73
N GLU A 271 -15.77 7.13 -13.21
CA GLU A 271 -15.44 6.60 -14.54
C GLU A 271 -16.02 5.20 -14.75
N LYS A 272 -15.86 4.32 -13.75
CA LYS A 272 -16.37 2.95 -13.80
C LYS A 272 -17.90 2.91 -13.79
N ALA A 273 -18.54 3.64 -12.88
CA ALA A 273 -19.99 3.69 -12.70
C ALA A 273 -20.73 4.13 -13.96
N ALA A 274 -20.12 4.98 -14.79
CA ALA A 274 -20.67 5.39 -16.08
C ALA A 274 -20.74 4.25 -17.12
N THR A 275 -20.10 3.11 -16.85
CA THR A 275 -20.01 1.95 -17.76
C THR A 275 -20.70 0.69 -17.23
N LEU A 276 -21.25 0.73 -16.01
CA LEU A 276 -22.00 -0.36 -15.38
C LEU A 276 -23.49 -0.30 -15.75
#